data_AF-A0A812YSA2-F1
#
_entry.id   AF-A0A812YSA2-F1
#
_cell.length_a   1.000
_cell.length_b   1.000
_cell.length_c   1.000
_cell.angle_alpha   90.00
_cell.angle_beta   90.00
_cell.angle_gamma   90.00
#
_symmetry.space_group_name_H-M   'P 1'
#
loop_
_entity.id
_entity.type
_entity.pdbx_description
1 polymer ?
#
loop_
_entity_poly.entity_id
_entity_poly.type
_entity_poly.pdbx_seq_one_letter_code
_entity_poly.pdbx_strand_id
1 'polypeptide(L)'
;MMGFAAVALVLGCAYGLPSEDLEKPHKWVPAEQCTFVNPPRVPYYWDEKCAVESLGCWADGVHPQCRFCGEAPYTGLKCPDNAIVPHRRACAFDNPPIVPFYWEPTCEDGMLGCFADGHNLGCRYCGHGIYENITCPTSVCSFVNEPVTPYYWDTLCQMGMLGCNADGIHVQCRFCDFQPFNAIQCP
;
A
#
# COMPACT_ATOMS: atom_id res chain seq x y z
N MET A 1 -72.90 21.68 -8.50
CA MET A 1 -72.29 20.33 -8.46
C MET A 1 -70.81 20.49 -8.77
N MET A 2 -70.00 20.22 -7.75
CA MET A 2 -68.53 20.06 -7.67
C MET A 2 -67.68 20.50 -8.88
N GLY A 3 -66.90 21.56 -8.70
CA GLY A 3 -65.79 21.94 -9.57
C GLY A 3 -64.58 22.31 -8.71
N PHE A 4 -63.55 21.46 -8.73
CA PHE A 4 -62.30 21.60 -7.98
C PHE A 4 -61.42 22.69 -8.61
N ALA A 5 -60.85 23.57 -7.78
CA ALA A 5 -59.73 24.42 -8.17
C ALA A 5 -58.56 24.17 -7.20
N ALA A 6 -57.57 23.43 -7.68
CA ALA A 6 -56.27 23.26 -7.04
C ALA A 6 -55.40 24.48 -7.35
N VAL A 7 -54.72 25.04 -6.33
CA VAL A 7 -53.73 26.10 -6.53
C VAL A 7 -52.47 25.84 -5.70
N ALA A 8 -51.38 25.68 -6.46
CA ALA A 8 -49.97 25.96 -6.20
C ALA A 8 -49.22 25.20 -5.09
N LEU A 9 -48.61 24.09 -5.52
CA LEU A 9 -47.30 23.64 -5.07
C LEU A 9 -46.27 24.79 -5.19
N VAL A 10 -45.62 25.13 -4.08
CA VAL A 10 -44.41 25.95 -4.12
C VAL A 10 -43.24 25.06 -4.53
N LEU A 11 -42.61 25.49 -5.63
CA LEU A 11 -41.34 25.03 -6.17
C LEU A 11 -40.24 25.01 -5.11
N GLY A 12 -39.64 23.83 -4.91
CA GLY A 12 -38.28 23.67 -4.42
C GLY A 12 -37.49 22.87 -5.46
N CYS A 13 -36.80 23.57 -6.35
CA CYS A 13 -35.92 22.95 -7.33
C CYS A 13 -34.69 22.33 -6.63
N ALA A 14 -34.38 21.10 -7.07
CA ALA A 14 -33.09 20.42 -7.20
C ALA A 14 -31.85 21.02 -6.49
N TYR A 15 -31.04 20.15 -5.87
CA TYR A 15 -29.75 19.66 -6.40
C TYR A 15 -28.96 19.00 -5.25
N GLY A 16 -28.42 17.80 -5.50
CA GLY A 16 -27.59 17.04 -4.56
C GLY A 16 -27.92 15.55 -4.62
N LEU A 17 -27.71 14.94 -5.79
CA LEU A 17 -26.63 13.99 -6.10
C LEU A 17 -26.96 12.54 -5.67
N PRO A 18 -26.82 11.56 -6.59
CA PRO A 18 -27.31 10.20 -6.44
C PRO A 18 -26.56 9.44 -5.34
N SER A 19 -27.29 8.58 -4.64
CA SER A 19 -26.82 7.64 -3.60
C SER A 19 -25.96 6.49 -4.17
N GLU A 20 -25.10 6.80 -5.14
CA GLU A 20 -24.22 5.85 -5.85
C GLU A 20 -22.76 5.91 -5.39
N ASP A 21 -22.51 6.36 -4.15
CA ASP A 21 -21.38 5.87 -3.35
C ASP A 21 -21.92 4.71 -2.50
N LEU A 22 -22.33 3.62 -3.14
CA LEU A 22 -21.47 2.45 -3.28
C LEU A 22 -21.05 1.93 -1.89
N GLU A 23 -21.93 1.10 -1.33
CA GLU A 23 -21.58 0.09 -0.33
C GLU A 23 -20.40 -0.76 -0.84
N LYS A 24 -19.17 -0.25 -0.70
CA LYS A 24 -18.01 -1.11 -0.62
C LYS A 24 -18.11 -1.78 0.75
N PRO A 25 -17.93 -3.11 0.87
CA PRO A 25 -17.78 -3.72 2.17
C PRO A 25 -16.41 -3.30 2.67
N HIS A 26 -16.30 -2.08 3.20
CA HIS A 26 -15.22 -1.70 4.08
C HIS A 26 -15.36 -2.66 5.25
N LYS A 27 -14.60 -3.76 5.20
CA LYS A 27 -14.36 -4.62 6.34
C LYS A 27 -13.87 -3.69 7.42
N TRP A 28 -14.77 -3.29 8.31
CA TRP A 28 -14.47 -2.34 9.39
C TRP A 28 -13.29 -2.90 10.16
N VAL A 29 -12.12 -2.27 10.00
CA VAL A 29 -10.95 -2.65 10.78
C VAL A 29 -11.01 -1.83 12.06
N PRO A 30 -11.05 -2.46 13.25
CA PRO A 30 -11.15 -1.74 14.51
C PRO A 30 -10.08 -0.65 14.70
N ALA A 31 -8.94 -0.78 14.01
CA ALA A 31 -7.86 0.19 13.96
C ALA A 31 -8.25 1.58 13.40
N GLU A 32 -9.33 1.69 12.61
CA GLU A 32 -9.85 2.98 12.14
C GLU A 32 -10.35 3.89 13.27
N GLN A 33 -10.54 3.35 14.48
CA GLN A 33 -10.87 4.13 15.68
C GLN A 33 -9.69 4.95 16.22
N CYS A 34 -8.45 4.60 15.87
CA CYS A 34 -7.27 5.38 16.24
C CYS A 34 -7.29 6.77 15.58
N THR A 35 -7.02 7.81 16.34
CA THR A 35 -7.13 9.20 15.88
C THR A 35 -5.80 9.95 16.02
N PHE A 36 -4.99 9.93 14.96
CA PHE A 36 -3.69 10.58 14.97
C PHE A 36 -3.77 12.04 14.50
N VAL A 37 -3.05 12.94 15.19
CA VAL A 37 -2.87 14.33 14.75
C VAL A 37 -2.15 14.39 13.39
N ASN A 38 -1.17 13.52 13.18
CA ASN A 38 -0.45 13.35 11.93
C ASN A 38 -0.50 11.87 11.52
N PRO A 39 -0.65 11.54 10.22
CA PRO A 39 -0.64 10.16 9.77
C PRO A 39 0.63 9.43 10.26
N PRO A 40 0.48 8.35 11.06
CA PRO A 40 1.61 7.65 11.64
C PRO A 40 2.43 6.99 10.54
N ARG A 41 3.71 6.72 10.83
CA ARG A 41 4.60 5.94 9.95
C ARG A 41 4.69 4.47 10.36
N VAL A 42 4.40 4.21 11.64
CA VAL A 42 4.47 2.88 12.24
C VAL A 42 3.13 2.16 12.06
N PRO A 43 3.13 0.86 11.71
CA PRO A 43 1.93 0.03 11.73
C PRO A 43 1.21 0.07 13.06
N TYR A 44 -0.12 0.11 13.02
CA TYR A 44 -0.93 0.17 14.22
C TYR A 44 -2.19 -0.67 14.11
N TYR A 45 -2.67 -1.13 15.25
CA TYR A 45 -3.90 -1.88 15.36
C TYR A 45 -4.65 -1.53 16.64
N TRP A 46 -5.89 -1.97 16.74
CA TRP A 46 -6.68 -1.81 17.96
C TRP A 46 -6.55 -3.06 18.83
N ASP A 47 -6.01 -2.89 20.03
CA ASP A 47 -5.80 -3.96 21.00
C ASP A 47 -6.69 -3.72 22.24
N GLU A 48 -7.77 -4.49 22.40
CA GLU A 48 -8.65 -4.40 23.57
C GLU A 48 -7.94 -4.72 24.89
N LYS A 49 -6.77 -5.38 24.84
CA LYS A 49 -5.96 -5.72 26.01
C LYS A 49 -4.85 -4.70 26.26
N CYS A 50 -4.72 -3.67 25.42
CA CYS A 50 -3.73 -2.63 25.63
C CYS A 50 -4.03 -1.83 26.90
N ALA A 51 -2.98 -1.47 27.62
CA ALA A 51 -3.00 -0.55 28.74
C ALA A 51 -1.93 0.52 28.49
N VAL A 52 -2.13 1.75 28.97
CA VAL A 52 -1.29 2.92 28.66
C VAL A 52 0.21 2.69 28.82
N GLU A 53 0.61 1.89 29.82
CA GLU A 53 2.02 1.60 30.14
C GLU A 53 2.64 0.46 29.31
N SER A 54 1.84 -0.27 28.54
CA SER A 54 2.32 -1.40 27.74
C SER A 54 2.99 -0.92 26.45
N LEU A 55 4.05 -1.61 26.02
CA LEU A 55 4.80 -1.28 24.81
C LEU A 55 3.85 -1.10 23.61
N GLY A 56 3.96 0.05 22.94
CA GLY A 56 3.18 0.40 21.75
C GLY A 56 1.78 0.94 22.02
N CYS A 57 1.22 0.80 23.23
CA CYS A 57 -0.14 1.29 23.54
C CYS A 57 -0.20 2.83 23.60
N TRP A 58 -1.42 3.37 23.60
CA TRP A 58 -1.66 4.82 23.56
C TRP A 58 -0.99 5.49 22.34
N ALA A 59 -0.92 4.77 21.22
CA ALA A 59 -0.16 5.15 20.03
C ALA A 59 -0.61 6.49 19.42
N ASP A 60 -1.91 6.79 19.48
CA ASP A 60 -2.50 7.99 18.90
C ASP A 60 -2.58 9.17 19.88
N GLY A 61 -2.19 8.97 21.14
CA GLY A 61 -2.26 10.00 22.18
C GLY A 61 -3.65 10.18 22.81
N VAL A 62 -4.65 9.39 22.41
CA VAL A 62 -6.07 9.57 22.79
C VAL A 62 -6.69 8.29 23.31
N HIS A 63 -6.42 7.15 22.67
CA HIS A 63 -7.06 5.87 22.96
C HIS A 63 -6.04 4.87 23.51
N PRO A 64 -6.25 4.30 24.71
CA PRO A 64 -5.36 3.27 25.26
C PRO A 64 -5.18 2.07 24.34
N GLN A 65 -6.24 1.67 23.64
CA GLN A 65 -6.31 0.50 22.77
C GLN A 65 -5.53 0.68 21.48
N CYS A 66 -5.25 1.91 21.06
CA CYS A 66 -4.48 2.13 19.85
C CYS A 66 -3.03 1.70 20.11
N ARG A 67 -2.55 0.70 19.35
CA ARG A 67 -1.24 0.10 19.58
C ARG A 67 -0.36 0.09 18.34
N PHE A 68 0.87 0.57 18.47
CA PHE A 68 1.92 0.37 17.49
C PHE A 68 2.51 -1.06 17.55
N CYS A 69 2.94 -1.57 16.40
CA CYS A 69 3.54 -2.89 16.25
C CYS A 69 4.59 -2.89 15.13
N GLY A 70 5.38 -3.97 15.05
CA GLY A 70 6.26 -4.24 13.94
C GLY A 70 7.59 -3.50 13.99
N GLU A 71 7.60 -2.20 13.70
CA GLU A 71 8.85 -1.45 13.54
C GLU A 71 9.42 -0.95 14.87
N ALA A 72 10.75 -0.75 14.94
CA ALA A 72 11.40 -0.23 16.15
C ALA A 72 10.75 1.10 16.59
N PRO A 73 10.44 1.27 17.89
CA PRO A 73 10.86 0.45 19.04
C PRO A 73 9.96 -0.77 19.35
N TYR A 74 9.04 -1.15 18.47
CA TYR A 74 8.00 -2.18 18.68
C TYR A 74 8.30 -3.53 18.01
N THR A 75 9.56 -3.82 17.67
CA THR A 75 10.00 -5.05 16.97
C THR A 75 9.61 -6.35 17.66
N GLY A 76 9.44 -6.34 19.00
CA GLY A 76 8.93 -7.50 19.75
C GLY A 76 7.41 -7.71 19.67
N LEU A 77 6.67 -6.84 18.99
CA LEU A 77 5.21 -6.88 18.87
C LEU A 77 4.81 -7.18 17.44
N LYS A 78 4.38 -8.42 17.20
CA LYS A 78 3.86 -8.84 15.89
C LYS A 78 2.55 -8.11 15.56
N CYS A 79 2.49 -7.51 14.38
CA CYS A 79 1.25 -6.93 13.88
C CYS A 79 0.25 -8.04 13.50
N PRO A 80 -1.02 -7.93 13.92
CA PRO A 80 -2.07 -8.82 13.43
C PRO A 80 -2.44 -8.49 11.97
N ASP A 81 -3.08 -9.43 11.28
CA ASP A 81 -3.49 -9.29 9.87
C ASP A 81 -4.44 -8.12 9.59
N ASN A 82 -5.12 -7.61 10.62
CA ASN A 82 -6.02 -6.47 10.55
C ASN A 82 -5.37 -5.15 10.99
N ALA A 83 -4.05 -5.11 11.19
CA ALA A 83 -3.34 -3.88 11.45
C ALA A 83 -3.44 -2.94 10.23
N ILE A 84 -3.62 -1.65 10.49
CA ILE A 84 -3.43 -0.63 9.47
C ILE A 84 -1.93 -0.41 9.34
N VAL A 85 -1.41 -0.74 8.17
CA VAL A 85 -0.05 -0.40 7.77
C VAL A 85 -0.14 0.93 7.03
N PRO A 86 0.43 2.04 7.57
CA PRO A 86 0.39 3.32 6.91
C PRO A 86 0.89 3.21 5.48
N HIS A 87 0.10 3.74 4.55
CA HIS A 87 0.39 3.67 3.12
C HIS A 87 1.54 4.59 2.67
N ARG A 88 2.39 5.07 3.60
CA ARG A 88 3.72 5.56 3.22
C ARG A 88 4.59 4.35 2.90
N ARG A 89 4.27 3.75 1.76
CA ARG A 89 5.05 2.81 0.96
C ARG A 89 6.37 3.46 0.54
N ALA A 90 7.30 3.63 1.45
CA ALA A 90 8.64 3.98 1.03
C ALA A 90 9.61 3.43 2.06
N CYS A 91 10.36 2.44 1.61
CA CYS A 91 11.73 2.37 2.03
C CYS A 91 12.35 3.77 2.00
N ALA A 92 12.90 4.21 3.12
CA ALA A 92 13.44 5.53 3.32
C ALA A 92 14.96 5.44 3.40
N PHE A 93 15.58 5.15 2.26
CA PHE A 93 17.04 5.11 2.16
C PHE A 93 17.62 6.53 2.20
N ASP A 94 18.70 6.72 2.96
CA ASP A 94 19.48 7.96 2.92
C ASP A 94 20.10 8.19 1.53
N ASN A 95 20.50 7.09 0.86
CA ASN A 95 20.99 7.09 -0.50
C ASN A 95 20.28 5.98 -1.31
N PRO A 96 19.81 6.25 -2.53
CA PRO A 96 19.16 5.24 -3.36
C PRO A 96 20.06 4.01 -3.57
N PRO A 97 19.59 2.79 -3.24
CA PRO A 97 20.37 1.58 -3.42
C PRO A 97 20.38 1.16 -4.91
N ILE A 98 21.42 0.41 -5.29
CA ILE A 98 21.49 -0.26 -6.60
C ILE A 98 20.64 -1.55 -6.59
N VAL A 99 20.52 -2.17 -5.41
CA VAL A 99 19.73 -3.39 -5.22
C VAL A 99 18.24 -3.02 -5.27
N PRO A 100 17.43 -3.68 -6.10
CA PRO A 100 16.00 -3.47 -6.13
C PRO A 100 15.36 -3.77 -4.77
N PHE A 101 14.32 -3.02 -4.44
CA PHE A 101 13.62 -3.16 -3.17
C PHE A 101 12.12 -2.96 -3.34
N TYR A 102 11.36 -3.52 -2.41
CA TYR A 102 9.92 -3.33 -2.34
C TYR A 102 9.45 -3.34 -0.89
N TRP A 103 8.21 -2.94 -0.69
CA TRP A 103 7.56 -3.05 0.61
C TRP A 103 6.93 -4.45 0.78
N GLU A 104 7.41 -5.20 1.76
CA GLU A 104 6.94 -6.52 2.15
C GLU A 104 6.30 -6.47 3.55
N PRO A 105 4.95 -6.51 3.66
CA PRO A 105 4.28 -6.47 4.96
C PRO A 105 4.58 -7.68 5.85
N THR A 106 5.03 -8.80 5.27
CA THR A 106 5.33 -10.03 6.01
C THR A 106 6.78 -10.12 6.50
N CYS A 107 7.58 -9.05 6.35
CA CYS A 107 8.94 -9.02 6.85
C CYS A 107 9.00 -9.15 8.39
N GLU A 108 9.87 -10.04 8.86
CA GLU A 108 10.20 -10.22 10.28
C GLU A 108 11.69 -9.96 10.52
N ASP A 109 12.07 -9.63 11.75
CA ASP A 109 13.47 -9.38 12.12
C ASP A 109 14.34 -10.62 11.82
N GLY A 110 15.51 -10.40 11.23
CA GLY A 110 16.41 -11.46 10.78
C GLY A 110 16.03 -12.16 9.46
N MET A 111 14.88 -11.85 8.84
CA MET A 111 14.55 -12.39 7.51
C MET A 111 15.45 -11.78 6.43
N LEU A 112 15.91 -12.62 5.48
CA LEU A 112 16.81 -12.17 4.42
C LEU A 112 16.16 -11.05 3.57
N GLY A 113 16.88 -9.94 3.49
CA GLY A 113 16.52 -8.76 2.72
C GLY A 113 15.64 -7.76 3.46
N CYS A 114 15.00 -8.12 4.58
CA CYS A 114 14.15 -7.21 5.35
C CYS A 114 14.97 -6.13 6.08
N PHE A 115 14.30 -5.07 6.53
CA PHE A 115 14.94 -3.89 7.13
C PHE A 115 16.01 -3.27 6.21
N ALA A 116 15.78 -3.32 4.90
CA ALA A 116 16.77 -2.99 3.88
C ALA A 116 17.30 -1.55 3.96
N ASP A 117 16.45 -0.61 4.40
CA ASP A 117 16.77 0.81 4.54
C ASP A 117 17.27 1.19 5.93
N GLY A 118 17.37 0.24 6.87
CA GLY A 118 17.80 0.49 8.24
C GLY A 118 16.79 1.23 9.11
N HIS A 119 15.57 1.49 8.60
CA HIS A 119 14.54 2.27 9.29
C HIS A 119 13.21 1.52 9.37
N ASN A 120 12.79 0.87 8.29
CA ASN A 120 11.48 0.28 8.14
C ASN A 120 11.60 -1.23 7.93
N LEU A 121 11.00 -2.03 8.82
CA LEU A 121 11.12 -3.50 8.78
C LEU A 121 10.51 -4.07 7.49
N GLY A 122 9.42 -3.44 7.02
CA GLY A 122 8.76 -3.81 5.77
C GLY A 122 9.58 -3.52 4.51
N CYS A 123 10.68 -2.78 4.60
CA CYS A 123 11.54 -2.55 3.45
C CYS A 123 12.36 -3.80 3.13
N ARG A 124 12.21 -4.37 1.94
CA ARG A 124 12.88 -5.62 1.55
C ARG A 124 13.66 -5.54 0.24
N TYR A 125 14.91 -5.96 0.24
CA TYR A 125 15.70 -6.18 -0.97
C TYR A 125 15.28 -7.44 -1.74
N CYS A 126 15.43 -7.42 -3.06
CA CYS A 126 15.08 -8.54 -3.94
C CYS A 126 15.94 -8.58 -5.23
N GLY A 127 15.95 -9.75 -5.90
CA GLY A 127 16.35 -9.91 -7.31
C GLY A 127 17.79 -9.62 -7.68
N HIS A 128 18.68 -9.29 -6.73
CA HIS A 128 20.07 -8.93 -7.04
C HIS A 128 21.05 -9.38 -5.96
N GLY A 129 22.22 -9.86 -6.40
CA GLY A 129 23.29 -10.31 -5.51
C GLY A 129 22.81 -11.41 -4.55
N ILE A 130 23.02 -11.22 -3.25
CA ILE A 130 22.60 -12.19 -2.22
C ILE A 130 21.06 -12.34 -2.12
N TYR A 131 20.30 -11.45 -2.75
CA TYR A 131 18.84 -11.45 -2.76
C TYR A 131 18.25 -12.00 -4.06
N GLU A 132 19.05 -12.59 -4.95
CA GLU A 132 18.60 -13.12 -6.26
C GLU A 132 17.48 -14.16 -6.13
N ASN A 133 17.45 -14.93 -5.03
CA ASN A 133 16.40 -15.92 -4.77
C ASN A 133 15.08 -15.30 -4.25
N ILE A 134 15.03 -13.99 -4.02
CA ILE A 134 13.82 -13.28 -3.62
C ILE A 134 13.27 -12.61 -4.87
N THR A 135 12.15 -13.14 -5.39
CA THR A 135 11.48 -12.57 -6.57
C THR A 135 10.96 -11.17 -6.27
N CYS A 136 11.39 -10.20 -7.06
CA CYS A 136 10.84 -8.85 -6.99
C CYS A 136 9.40 -8.81 -7.56
N PRO A 137 8.46 -8.14 -6.89
CA PRO A 137 7.14 -7.90 -7.46
C PRO A 137 7.18 -6.80 -8.52
N THR A 138 6.12 -6.72 -9.33
CA THR A 138 5.92 -5.67 -10.34
C THR A 138 5.99 -4.24 -9.77
N SER A 139 5.67 -4.05 -8.49
CA SER A 139 5.74 -2.73 -7.83
C SER A 139 7.16 -2.16 -7.70
N VAL A 140 8.21 -2.94 -8.01
CA VAL A 140 9.58 -2.45 -8.11
C VAL A 140 9.77 -1.58 -9.35
N CYS A 141 9.00 -1.82 -10.41
CA CYS A 141 9.03 -1.00 -11.61
C CYS A 141 8.58 0.43 -11.29
N SER A 142 9.39 1.41 -11.67
CA SER A 142 9.20 2.80 -11.25
C SER A 142 9.10 3.73 -12.45
N PHE A 143 7.87 4.16 -12.75
CA PHE A 143 7.60 5.05 -13.87
C PHE A 143 7.40 6.48 -13.40
N VAL A 144 7.90 7.45 -14.19
CA VAL A 144 7.60 8.88 -13.99
C VAL A 144 6.09 9.13 -14.10
N ASN A 145 5.43 8.44 -15.03
CA ASN A 145 3.98 8.41 -15.16
C ASN A 145 3.55 6.96 -15.36
N GLU A 146 2.54 6.53 -14.61
CA GLU A 146 2.02 5.17 -14.71
C GLU A 146 1.56 4.87 -16.15
N PRO A 147 2.12 3.84 -16.80
CA PRO A 147 1.80 3.54 -18.18
C PRO A 147 0.43 2.87 -18.32
N VAL A 148 -0.24 3.12 -19.44
CA VAL A 148 -1.45 2.36 -19.83
C VAL A 148 -1.09 0.96 -20.29
N THR A 149 0.10 0.81 -20.88
CA THR A 149 0.67 -0.47 -21.31
C THR A 149 0.95 -1.33 -20.08
N PRO A 150 0.37 -2.54 -19.96
CA PRO A 150 0.60 -3.38 -18.81
C PRO A 150 2.03 -3.92 -18.82
N TYR A 151 2.52 -4.24 -17.62
CA TYR A 151 3.90 -4.66 -17.41
C TYR A 151 3.99 -5.63 -16.23
N TYR A 152 5.08 -6.39 -16.21
CA TYR A 152 5.41 -7.30 -15.11
C TYR A 152 6.92 -7.37 -14.89
N TRP A 153 7.32 -7.96 -13.77
CA TRP A 153 8.72 -8.25 -13.49
C TRP A 153 9.14 -9.58 -14.15
N ASP A 154 10.01 -9.51 -15.15
CA ASP A 154 10.56 -10.65 -15.89
C ASP A 154 12.03 -10.87 -15.52
N THR A 155 12.34 -11.96 -14.81
CA THR A 155 13.72 -12.31 -14.44
C THR A 155 14.58 -12.75 -15.63
N LEU A 156 13.95 -13.09 -16.76
CA LEU A 156 14.63 -13.49 -18.00
C LEU A 156 14.85 -12.31 -18.95
N CYS A 157 14.37 -11.12 -18.62
CA CYS A 157 14.57 -9.93 -19.44
C CYS A 157 16.05 -9.57 -19.54
N GLN A 158 16.48 -9.24 -20.76
CA GLN A 158 17.83 -8.74 -21.05
C GLN A 158 17.75 -7.46 -21.87
N MET A 159 18.79 -6.63 -21.77
CA MET A 159 18.89 -5.41 -22.57
C MET A 159 18.76 -5.72 -24.07
N GLY A 160 17.86 -5.01 -24.76
CA GLY A 160 17.58 -5.19 -26.18
C GLY A 160 16.46 -6.18 -26.51
N MET A 161 15.96 -6.96 -25.55
CA MET A 161 14.76 -7.77 -25.75
C MET A 161 13.49 -6.89 -25.80
N LEU A 162 12.51 -7.31 -26.61
CA LEU A 162 11.25 -6.57 -26.77
C LEU A 162 10.52 -6.43 -25.43
N GLY A 163 10.17 -5.18 -25.10
CA GLY A 163 9.44 -4.81 -23.88
C GLY A 163 10.28 -4.65 -22.63
N CYS A 164 11.53 -5.15 -22.59
CA CYS A 164 12.42 -5.05 -21.43
C CYS A 164 12.89 -3.64 -21.16
N ASN A 165 13.36 -3.39 -19.93
CA ASN A 165 13.74 -2.07 -19.45
C ASN A 165 12.61 -1.03 -19.61
N ALA A 166 11.38 -1.46 -19.34
CA ALA A 166 10.15 -0.69 -19.55
C ALA A 166 10.15 0.65 -18.82
N ASP A 167 10.70 0.69 -17.60
CA ASP A 167 10.75 1.88 -16.75
C ASP A 167 12.05 2.69 -16.93
N GLY A 168 12.98 2.20 -17.74
CA GLY A 168 14.28 2.84 -18.00
C GLY A 168 15.30 2.69 -16.87
N ILE A 169 14.96 1.96 -15.80
CA ILE A 169 15.80 1.78 -14.61
C ILE A 169 16.13 0.31 -14.41
N HIS A 170 15.11 -0.56 -14.47
CA HIS A 170 15.21 -1.98 -14.21
C HIS A 170 14.99 -2.76 -15.50
N VAL A 171 16.02 -3.47 -15.93
CA VAL A 171 15.99 -4.31 -17.15
C VAL A 171 14.83 -5.32 -17.10
N GLN A 172 14.52 -5.82 -15.92
CA GLN A 172 13.49 -6.82 -15.64
C GLN A 172 12.06 -6.30 -15.81
N CYS A 173 11.84 -4.99 -15.76
CA CYS A 173 10.50 -4.45 -16.01
C CYS A 173 10.16 -4.61 -17.49
N ARG A 174 9.09 -5.37 -17.77
CA ARG A 174 8.74 -5.76 -19.13
C ARG A 174 7.31 -5.39 -19.48
N PHE A 175 7.12 -4.64 -20.56
CA PHE A 175 5.80 -4.42 -21.15
C PHE A 175 5.24 -5.68 -21.85
N CYS A 176 3.93 -5.87 -21.79
CA CYS A 176 3.20 -7.03 -22.34
C CYS A 176 1.80 -6.64 -22.87
N ASP A 177 1.11 -7.56 -23.56
CA ASP A 177 -0.31 -7.54 -23.99
C ASP A 177 -0.86 -6.32 -24.75
N PHE A 178 -0.03 -5.33 -25.06
CA PHE A 178 -0.44 -4.08 -25.68
C PHE A 178 0.55 -3.69 -26.76
N GLN A 179 0.09 -3.16 -27.89
CA GLN A 179 0.95 -2.78 -29.02
C GLN A 179 2.07 -1.82 -28.61
N PRO A 180 3.36 -2.07 -28.97
CA PRO A 180 3.87 -3.14 -29.86
C PRO A 180 4.28 -4.46 -29.16
N PHE A 181 3.94 -4.64 -27.89
CA PHE A 181 4.32 -5.76 -27.01
C PHE A 181 3.29 -6.89 -26.94
N ASN A 182 2.30 -6.91 -27.83
CA ASN A 182 1.22 -7.90 -27.85
C ASN A 182 1.68 -9.35 -28.15
N ALA A 183 2.94 -9.55 -28.55
CA ALA A 183 3.54 -10.87 -28.69
C ALA A 183 4.03 -11.45 -27.35
N ILE A 184 4.03 -10.64 -26.29
CA ILE A 184 4.47 -10.99 -24.94
C ILE A 184 3.23 -11.05 -24.06
N GLN A 185 2.93 -12.23 -23.52
CA GLN A 185 1.77 -12.45 -22.66
C GLN A 185 2.07 -11.99 -21.24
N CYS A 186 1.20 -11.18 -20.63
CA CYS A 186 1.32 -10.90 -19.19
C CYS A 186 0.97 -12.17 -18.38
N PRO A 187 1.69 -12.45 -17.28
CA PRO A 187 1.40 -13.58 -16.39
C PRO A 187 0.09 -13.43 -15.59
#